data_AF-G6EKR6-F1
#
_entry.id   AF-G6EKR6-F1
#
_cell.length_a   1.000
_cell.length_b   1.000
_cell.length_c   1.000
_cell.angle_alpha   90.00
_cell.angle_beta   90.00
_cell.angle_gamma   90.00
#
_symmetry.space_group_name_H-M   'P 1'
#
loop_
_entity.id
_entity.type
_entity.pdbx_description
1 polymer ?
#
loop_
_entity_poly.entity_id
_entity_poly.type
_entity_poly.pdbx_seq_one_letter_code
_entity_poly.pdbx_strand_id
1 'polypeptide(L)'
;MARHSAKLNDTERGLIDRAVNMVWSERGVDASITGVGEALAGLGNEAASDLATALAPYMTGGTYGAFFEGQASLDLDTDFTVFEMSDLATREELRSVVLSAIMFMTSQAMTRSPRSVRKLL
;
A
#
# COMPACT_ATOMS: atom_id res chain seq x y z
N MET A 1 0.22 8.33 -21.34
CA MET A 1 -1.00 8.95 -20.79
C MET A 1 -1.41 8.12 -19.59
N ALA A 2 -1.09 8.58 -18.37
CA ALA A 2 -1.44 7.90 -17.14
C ALA A 2 -2.95 8.05 -16.90
N ARG A 3 -3.63 6.95 -16.56
CA ARG A 3 -5.07 6.91 -16.25
C ARG A 3 -5.31 7.64 -14.91
N HIS A 4 -5.28 8.96 -14.94
CA HIS A 4 -5.64 9.78 -13.79
C HIS A 4 -7.15 9.63 -13.58
N SER A 5 -7.56 8.98 -12.49
CA SER A 5 -8.94 8.98 -11.97
C SER A 5 -10.01 8.17 -12.73
N ALA A 6 -9.79 6.87 -12.97
CA ALA A 6 -10.92 5.96 -13.17
C ALA A 6 -11.17 5.18 -11.87
N LYS A 7 -12.39 5.26 -11.34
CA LYS A 7 -12.81 4.44 -10.20
C LYS A 7 -12.74 2.98 -10.61
N LEU A 8 -12.10 2.14 -9.78
CA LEU A 8 -12.05 0.69 -10.02
C LEU A 8 -13.47 0.15 -10.22
N ASN A 9 -13.65 -0.70 -11.22
CA ASN A 9 -14.86 -1.50 -11.38
C ASN A 9 -14.82 -2.73 -10.46
N ASP A 10 -15.95 -3.44 -10.33
CA ASP A 10 -16.05 -4.57 -9.39
C ASP A 10 -15.16 -5.76 -9.78
N THR A 11 -14.90 -5.94 -11.09
CA THR A 11 -13.95 -6.95 -11.58
C THR A 11 -12.52 -6.60 -11.19
N GLU A 12 -12.09 -5.35 -11.41
CA GLU A 12 -10.76 -4.87 -11.02
C GLU A 12 -10.57 -4.99 -9.50
N ARG A 13 -11.59 -4.66 -8.69
CA ARG A 13 -11.56 -4.87 -7.23
C ARG A 13 -11.39 -6.34 -6.87
N GLY A 14 -12.19 -7.23 -7.45
CA GLY A 14 -12.10 -8.67 -7.19
C GLY A 14 -10.75 -9.27 -7.61
N LEU A 15 -10.14 -8.76 -8.69
CA LEU A 15 -8.80 -9.16 -9.12
C LEU A 15 -7.72 -8.73 -8.11
N ILE A 16 -7.80 -7.49 -7.61
CA ILE A 16 -6.88 -6.99 -6.57
C ILE A 16 -7.04 -7.82 -5.29
N ASP A 17 -8.28 -8.01 -4.82
CA ASP A 17 -8.54 -8.80 -3.60
C ASP A 17 -8.00 -10.22 -3.74
N ARG A 18 -8.20 -10.86 -4.90
CA ARG A 18 -7.66 -12.19 -5.16
C ARG A 18 -6.14 -12.22 -5.12
N ALA A 19 -5.48 -11.28 -5.78
CA ALA A 19 -4.01 -11.21 -5.82
C ALA A 19 -3.42 -10.95 -4.43
N VAL A 20 -3.98 -10.00 -3.68
CA VAL A 20 -3.56 -9.70 -2.30
C VAL A 20 -3.71 -10.92 -1.40
N ASN A 21 -4.86 -11.61 -1.45
CA ASN A 21 -5.08 -12.81 -0.65
C ASN A 21 -4.12 -13.96 -1.00
N MET A 22 -3.80 -14.13 -2.28
CA MET A 22 -2.85 -15.15 -2.73
C MET A 22 -1.46 -14.88 -2.15
N VAL A 23 -0.95 -13.67 -2.33
CA VAL A 23 0.38 -13.27 -1.85
C VAL A 23 0.46 -13.32 -0.33
N TRP A 24 -0.60 -12.88 0.37
CA TRP A 24 -0.67 -12.97 1.83
C TRP A 24 -0.68 -14.42 2.31
N SER A 25 -1.42 -15.30 1.63
CA SER A 25 -1.48 -16.72 2.00
C SER A 25 -0.13 -17.43 1.81
N GLU A 26 0.67 -16.99 0.83
CA GLU A 26 1.98 -17.58 0.54
C GLU A 26 3.12 -16.98 1.37
N ARG A 27 3.12 -15.66 1.58
CA ARG A 27 4.26 -14.93 2.19
C ARG A 27 3.96 -14.32 3.55
N GLY A 28 2.70 -14.19 3.95
CA GLY A 28 2.30 -13.58 5.21
C GLY A 28 2.91 -12.19 5.39
N VAL A 29 3.64 -11.99 6.48
CA VAL A 29 4.28 -10.71 6.82
C VAL A 29 5.36 -10.27 5.83
N ASP A 30 5.89 -11.20 5.04
CA ASP A 30 6.88 -10.95 3.99
C ASP A 30 6.23 -10.61 2.63
N ALA A 31 4.90 -10.46 2.59
CA ALA A 31 4.18 -10.01 1.41
C ALA A 31 4.58 -8.57 1.05
N SER A 32 4.88 -8.34 -0.23
CA SER A 32 5.20 -7.00 -0.77
C SER A 32 4.34 -6.66 -1.98
N ILE A 33 4.34 -5.38 -2.37
CA ILE A 33 3.61 -4.91 -3.55
C ILE A 33 4.14 -5.55 -4.85
N THR A 34 5.43 -5.91 -4.91
CA THR A 34 5.98 -6.70 -6.01
C THR A 34 5.25 -8.03 -6.16
N GLY A 35 5.07 -8.77 -5.06
CA GLY A 35 4.34 -10.04 -5.10
C GLY A 35 2.91 -9.86 -5.63
N VAL A 36 2.23 -8.79 -5.24
CA VAL A 36 0.86 -8.49 -5.72
C VAL A 36 0.84 -8.18 -7.21
N GLY A 37 1.80 -7.38 -7.70
CA GLY A 37 1.93 -7.09 -9.13
C GLY A 37 2.24 -8.33 -9.97
N GLU A 38 3.15 -9.20 -9.49
CA GLU A 38 3.48 -10.48 -10.13
C GLU A 38 2.27 -11.43 -10.16
N ALA A 39 1.53 -11.52 -9.05
CA ALA A 39 0.33 -12.33 -8.98
C ALA A 39 -0.74 -11.84 -9.97
N LEU A 40 -0.97 -10.53 -10.05
CA LEU A 40 -1.90 -9.94 -11.02
C LEU A 40 -1.50 -10.25 -12.47
N ALA A 41 -0.22 -10.09 -12.82
CA ALA A 41 0.28 -10.43 -14.15
C ALA A 41 0.12 -11.93 -14.48
N GLY A 42 0.24 -12.80 -13.48
CA GLY A 42 0.06 -14.24 -13.59
C GLY A 42 -1.39 -14.71 -13.78
N LEU A 43 -2.40 -13.85 -13.57
CA LEU A 43 -3.82 -14.25 -13.68
C LEU A 43 -4.30 -14.46 -15.13
N GLY A 44 -3.53 -14.04 -16.13
CA GLY A 44 -3.89 -14.19 -17.55
C GLY A 44 -5.13 -13.38 -17.97
N ASN A 45 -5.43 -12.30 -17.26
CA ASN A 45 -6.55 -11.40 -17.52
C ASN A 45 -6.03 -10.02 -17.93
N GLU A 46 -6.57 -9.44 -19.00
CA GLU A 46 -6.11 -8.15 -19.53
C GLU A 46 -6.20 -7.01 -18.50
N ALA A 47 -7.33 -6.92 -17.76
CA ALA A 47 -7.48 -5.92 -16.71
C ALA A 47 -6.50 -6.15 -15.54
N ALA A 48 -6.16 -7.41 -15.22
CA ALA A 48 -5.15 -7.71 -14.21
C ALA A 48 -3.74 -7.28 -14.67
N SER A 49 -3.41 -7.49 -15.95
CA SER A 49 -2.15 -7.02 -16.55
C SER A 49 -2.05 -5.49 -16.56
N ASP A 50 -3.15 -4.79 -16.83
CA ASP A 50 -3.20 -3.32 -16.75
C ASP A 50 -2.97 -2.84 -15.31
N LEU A 51 -3.57 -3.51 -14.32
CA LEU A 51 -3.35 -3.22 -12.91
C LEU A 51 -1.89 -3.50 -12.49
N ALA A 52 -1.31 -4.61 -12.94
CA ALA A 52 0.11 -4.91 -12.69
C ALA A 52 1.02 -3.83 -13.29
N THR A 53 0.72 -3.37 -14.50
CA THR A 53 1.44 -2.26 -15.15
C THR A 53 1.32 -0.96 -14.35
N ALA A 54 0.13 -0.67 -13.80
CA ALA A 54 -0.08 0.49 -12.95
C ALA A 54 0.69 0.41 -11.62
N LEU A 55 0.92 -0.80 -11.08
CA LEU A 55 1.71 -1.02 -9.87
C LEU A 55 3.23 -0.96 -10.11
N ALA A 56 3.69 -1.14 -11.36
CA ALA A 56 5.11 -1.23 -11.70
C ALA A 56 6.02 -0.14 -11.09
N PRO A 57 5.63 1.15 -10.99
CA PRO A 57 6.46 2.17 -10.35
C PRO A 57 6.76 1.89 -8.87
N TYR A 58 5.90 1.16 -8.18
CA TYR A 58 6.00 0.82 -6.77
C TYR A 58 6.62 -0.55 -6.52
N MET A 59 6.79 -1.36 -7.56
CA MET A 59 7.43 -2.67 -7.49
C MET A 59 8.96 -2.54 -7.44
N THR A 60 9.64 -3.64 -7.14
CA THR A 60 11.09 -3.77 -7.21
C THR A 60 11.62 -3.31 -8.57
N GLY A 61 12.59 -2.39 -8.58
CA GLY A 61 13.13 -1.79 -9.80
C GLY A 61 12.32 -0.61 -10.37
N GLY A 62 11.13 -0.33 -9.83
CA GLY A 62 10.36 0.87 -10.13
C GLY A 62 10.88 2.12 -9.40
N THR A 63 10.47 3.30 -9.87
CA THR A 63 10.90 4.61 -9.34
C THR A 63 10.70 4.77 -7.82
N TYR A 64 9.68 4.12 -7.27
CA TYR A 64 9.30 4.16 -5.87
C TYR A 64 9.48 2.82 -5.14
N GLY A 65 10.02 1.79 -5.81
CA GLY A 65 10.11 0.43 -5.26
C GLY A 65 10.82 0.37 -3.91
N ALA A 66 11.90 1.13 -3.74
CA ALA A 66 12.65 1.17 -2.49
C ALA A 66 11.84 1.60 -1.25
N PHE A 67 10.68 2.23 -1.41
CA PHE A 67 9.80 2.64 -0.30
C PHE A 67 8.80 1.55 0.11
N PHE A 68 8.49 0.59 -0.77
CA PHE A 68 7.42 -0.40 -0.58
C PHE A 68 7.93 -1.84 -0.58
N GLU A 69 9.23 -2.04 -0.82
CA GLU A 69 9.87 -3.34 -0.70
C GLU A 69 10.46 -3.58 0.69
N GLY A 70 10.35 -4.82 1.15
CA GLY A 70 10.73 -5.24 2.49
C GLY A 70 9.54 -5.42 3.43
N GLN A 71 9.81 -5.96 4.61
CA GLN A 71 8.79 -6.17 5.63
C GLN A 71 8.29 -4.81 6.15
N ALA A 72 6.96 -4.66 6.27
CA ALA A 72 6.36 -3.49 6.90
C ALA A 72 6.84 -3.38 8.37
N SER A 73 7.63 -2.35 8.66
CA SER A 73 8.29 -2.16 9.96
C SER A 73 7.77 -0.95 10.73
N LEU A 74 6.60 -0.41 10.37
CA LEU A 74 6.05 0.76 11.04
C LEU A 74 5.54 0.38 12.44
N ASP A 75 6.13 1.00 13.46
CA ASP A 75 5.72 0.89 14.85
C ASP A 75 5.04 2.19 15.31
N LEU A 76 3.86 2.05 15.94
CA LEU A 76 3.02 3.14 16.43
C LEU A 76 2.77 3.03 17.95
N ASP A 77 3.49 2.18 18.67
CA ASP A 77 3.24 1.90 20.10
C ASP A 77 3.82 2.97 21.04
N THR A 78 4.49 3.99 20.49
CA THR A 78 5.07 5.10 21.29
C THR A 78 4.05 6.20 21.53
N ASP A 79 4.05 6.80 22.72
CA ASP A 79 3.13 7.88 23.14
C ASP A 79 3.11 9.09 22.20
N PHE A 80 4.21 9.33 21.47
CA PHE A 80 4.33 10.40 20.50
C PHE A 80 5.21 9.97 19.32
N THR A 81 4.62 9.91 18.12
CA THR A 81 5.29 9.52 16.88
C THR A 81 5.25 10.68 15.88
N VAL A 82 6.39 11.00 15.27
CA VAL A 82 6.52 12.06 14.27
C VAL A 82 6.93 11.44 12.93
N PHE A 83 6.18 11.76 11.87
CA PHE A 83 6.50 11.37 10.50
C PHE A 83 7.18 12.52 9.77
N GLU A 84 8.46 12.35 9.44
CA GLU A 84 9.25 13.29 8.65
C GLU A 84 8.98 13.02 7.16
N MET A 85 8.58 14.05 6.41
CA MET A 85 8.14 13.93 5.01
C MET A 85 8.87 14.89 4.08
N SER A 86 9.96 15.54 4.52
CA SER A 86 10.64 16.56 3.72
C SER A 86 11.22 15.97 2.44
N ASP A 87 11.78 14.77 2.54
CA ASP A 87 12.33 14.02 1.40
C ASP A 87 11.25 13.55 0.42
N LEU A 88 9.99 13.51 0.85
CA LEU A 88 8.82 13.19 0.03
C LEU A 88 8.12 14.44 -0.52
N ALA A 89 8.50 15.64 -0.07
CA ALA A 89 7.83 16.88 -0.45
C ALA A 89 7.92 17.20 -1.95
N THR A 90 8.96 16.70 -2.63
CA THR A 90 9.17 16.91 -4.07
C THR A 90 8.49 15.85 -4.95
N ARG A 91 7.91 14.80 -4.36
CA ARG A 91 7.31 13.64 -5.05
C ARG A 91 5.83 13.51 -4.70
N GLU A 92 4.99 14.33 -5.32
CA GLU A 92 3.59 14.50 -4.90
C GLU A 92 2.76 13.19 -4.91
N GLU A 93 2.94 12.35 -5.92
CA GLU A 93 2.25 11.06 -6.03
C GLU A 93 2.65 10.11 -4.90
N LEU A 94 3.96 9.94 -4.67
CA LEU A 94 4.50 9.12 -3.59
C LEU A 94 4.04 9.64 -2.22
N ARG A 95 4.11 10.95 -2.01
CA ARG A 95 3.66 11.61 -0.78
C ARG A 95 2.20 11.32 -0.49
N SER A 96 1.33 11.39 -1.51
CA SER A 96 -0.11 11.12 -1.36
C SER A 96 -0.38 9.68 -0.92
N VAL A 97 0.31 8.71 -1.53
CA VAL A 97 0.18 7.29 -1.16
C VAL A 97 0.68 7.02 0.24
N VAL A 98 1.88 7.52 0.59
CA VAL A 98 2.48 7.33 1.91
C VAL A 98 1.61 7.96 3.01
N LEU A 99 1.13 9.19 2.78
CA LEU A 99 0.25 9.86 3.75
C LEU A 99 -1.05 9.09 3.96
N SER A 100 -1.65 8.57 2.88
CA SER A 100 -2.84 7.74 2.96
C SER A 100 -2.60 6.46 3.77
N ALA A 101 -1.45 5.81 3.57
CA ALA A 101 -1.05 4.62 4.33
C ALA A 101 -0.88 4.94 5.81
N ILE A 102 -0.18 6.04 6.15
CA ILE A 102 0.00 6.50 7.53
C ILE A 102 -1.35 6.80 8.18
N MET A 103 -2.23 7.55 7.51
CA MET A 103 -3.58 7.87 8.01
C MET A 103 -4.42 6.62 8.25
N PHE A 104 -4.34 5.63 7.36
CA PHE A 104 -5.04 4.36 7.52
C PHE A 104 -4.50 3.56 8.72
N MET A 105 -3.18 3.43 8.85
CA MET A 105 -2.55 2.69 9.94
C MET A 105 -2.81 3.36 11.30
N THR A 106 -2.69 4.69 11.39
CA THR A 106 -3.02 5.45 12.60
C THR A 106 -4.50 5.33 12.96
N SER A 107 -5.41 5.38 11.99
CA SER A 107 -6.86 5.17 12.24
C SER A 107 -7.15 3.78 12.80
N GLN A 108 -6.48 2.74 12.27
CA GLN A 108 -6.59 1.38 12.79
C GLN A 108 -6.03 1.26 14.21
N ALA A 109 -4.84 1.82 14.47
CA ALA A 109 -4.22 1.84 15.81
C ALA A 109 -5.15 2.51 16.83
N MET A 110 -5.64 3.72 16.53
CA MET A 110 -6.56 4.46 17.40
C MET A 110 -7.88 3.73 17.67
N THR A 111 -8.37 2.93 16.72
CA THR A 111 -9.62 2.17 16.89
C THR A 111 -9.41 0.93 17.76
N ARG A 112 -8.22 0.33 17.69
CA ARG A 112 -7.85 -0.88 18.44
C ARG A 112 -7.30 -0.58 19.84
N SER A 113 -6.82 0.64 20.11
CA SER A 113 -6.36 1.05 21.45
C SER A 113 -7.52 1.05 22.47
N PRO A 114 -7.26 0.67 23.73
CA PRO A 114 -8.25 0.72 24.80
C PRO A 114 -8.89 2.09 24.92
N ARG A 115 -10.21 2.14 25.08
CA ARG A 115 -10.98 3.40 25.23
C ARG A 115 -10.54 4.22 26.46
N SER A 116 -9.83 3.59 27.40
CA SER A 116 -9.26 4.22 28.60
C SER A 116 -8.04 5.09 28.31
N VAL A 117 -7.37 4.91 27.17
CA VAL A 117 -6.23 5.74 26.76
C VAL A 117 -6.78 7.08 26.24
N ARG A 118 -6.36 8.19 26.85
CA ARG A 118 -6.72 9.53 26.35
C ARG A 118 -6.04 9.74 25.00
N LYS A 119 -6.86 10.02 24.00
CA LYS A 119 -6.41 10.51 22.69
C LYS A 119 -6.17 12.01 22.84
N LEU A 120 -5.05 12.51 22.35
CA LEU A 120 -4.78 13.95 22.32
C LEU A 120 -5.89 14.64 21.49
N LEU A 121 -6.50 15.67 22.08
CA LEU A 121 -7.41 16.62 21.43
C LEU A 121 -6.64 17.92 21.21
#